data_AF-A0A846BK51-F1
#
_entry.id   AF-A0A846BK51-F1
#
_cell.length_a   1.000
_cell.length_b   1.000
_cell.length_c   1.000
_cell.angle_alpha   90.00
_cell.angle_beta   90.00
_cell.angle_gamma   90.00
#
_symmetry.space_group_name_H-M   'P 1'
#
loop_
_entity.id
_entity.type
_entity.pdbx_description
1 polymer ?
#
loop_
_entity_poly.entity_id
_entity_poly.type
_entity_poly.pdbx_seq_one_letter_code
_entity_poly.pdbx_strand_id
1 'polypeptide(L)'
;IIPTSAQSEENANLQSILKDLANWSVRPIDLTGNNQPEAVLTIYEDRQPRTLIFADTGELIYSEFSKDASTSLTAIADLEDGKPPVLLINDPSSYRLKRWSVEGEGFE
;
A
#
# COMPACT_ATOMS: atom_id res chain seq x y z
N ILE A 1 33.57 -13.56 25.84
CA ILE A 1 32.42 -14.47 25.55
C ILE A 1 32.19 -14.35 24.05
N ILE A 2 32.53 -15.38 23.27
CA ILE A 2 32.25 -15.38 21.82
C ILE A 2 30.78 -15.80 21.68
N PRO A 3 29.90 -14.99 21.06
CA PRO A 3 28.52 -15.40 20.84
C PRO A 3 28.48 -16.63 19.93
N THR A 4 27.65 -17.60 20.30
CA THR A 4 27.43 -18.82 19.51
C THR A 4 26.81 -18.46 18.16
N SER A 5 27.11 -19.21 17.10
CA SER A 5 26.63 -18.95 15.73
C SER A 5 25.13 -18.69 15.62
N ALA A 6 24.30 -19.38 16.41
CA ALA A 6 22.86 -19.17 16.47
C ALA A 6 22.47 -17.77 16.96
N GLN A 7 23.16 -17.21 17.95
CA GLN A 7 22.89 -15.86 18.46
C GLN A 7 23.33 -14.77 17.47
N SER A 8 24.37 -15.02 16.66
CA SER A 8 24.75 -14.09 15.59
C SER A 8 23.77 -14.11 14.41
N GLU A 9 23.22 -15.27 14.07
CA GLU A 9 22.23 -15.42 12.99
C GLU A 9 20.88 -14.78 13.37
N GLU A 10 20.41 -14.99 14.60
CA GLU A 10 19.18 -14.37 15.11
C GLU A 10 19.27 -12.84 15.11
N ASN A 11 20.39 -12.29 15.60
CA ASN A 11 20.63 -10.86 15.55
C ASN A 11 20.69 -10.32 14.12
N ALA A 12 21.31 -11.03 13.18
CA ALA A 12 21.34 -10.63 11.78
C ALA A 12 19.93 -10.62 11.15
N ASN A 13 19.10 -11.61 11.46
CA ASN A 13 17.72 -11.69 10.97
C ASN A 13 16.84 -10.56 11.51
N LEU A 14 16.92 -10.26 12.81
CA LEU A 14 16.20 -9.15 13.42
C LEU A 14 16.58 -7.80 12.81
N GLN A 15 17.86 -7.57 12.56
CA GLN A 15 18.33 -6.33 11.91
C GLN A 15 17.81 -6.22 10.47
N SER A 16 17.69 -7.34 9.75
CA SER A 16 17.07 -7.36 8.41
C SER A 16 15.59 -6.97 8.49
N ILE A 17 14.83 -7.62 9.38
CA ILE A 17 13.40 -7.34 9.56
C ILE A 17 13.17 -5.88 9.95
N LEU A 18 13.94 -5.34 10.91
CA LEU A 18 13.82 -3.94 11.33
C LEU A 18 14.12 -2.97 10.19
N LYS A 19 15.10 -3.29 9.33
CA LYS A 19 15.42 -2.47 8.16
C LYS A 19 14.30 -2.49 7.13
N ASP A 20 13.65 -3.62 6.92
CA ASP A 20 12.53 -3.73 5.99
C ASP A 20 11.31 -2.95 6.51
N LEU A 21 10.98 -3.13 7.80
CA LEU A 21 9.90 -2.40 8.48
C LEU A 21 10.13 -0.88 8.49
N ALA A 22 11.38 -0.42 8.60
CA ALA A 22 11.71 1.01 8.57
C ALA A 22 11.37 1.68 7.22
N ASN A 23 11.21 0.90 6.14
CA ASN A 23 10.80 1.42 4.85
C ASN A 23 9.28 1.43 4.67
N TRP A 24 8.52 0.77 5.55
CA TRP A 24 7.07 0.73 5.41
C TRP A 24 6.47 2.07 5.80
N SER A 25 5.42 2.47 5.09
CA SER A 25 4.69 3.70 5.40
C SER A 25 3.21 3.42 5.58
N VAL A 26 2.60 4.11 6.55
CA VAL A 26 1.15 4.13 6.75
C VAL A 26 0.69 5.57 6.63
N ARG A 27 -0.31 5.79 5.78
CA ARG A 27 -0.88 7.12 5.52
C ARG A 27 -2.40 7.08 5.64
N PRO A 28 -3.00 7.82 6.58
CA PRO A 28 -4.44 8.01 6.63
C PRO A 28 -4.89 8.98 5.53
N ILE A 29 -5.92 8.64 4.77
CA ILE A 29 -6.51 9.49 3.73
C ILE A 29 -7.95 9.07 3.44
N ASP A 30 -8.87 10.02 3.29
CA ASP A 30 -10.25 9.76 2.86
C ASP A 30 -10.28 9.57 1.33
N LEU A 31 -10.41 8.32 0.90
CA LEU A 31 -10.48 7.82 -0.47
C LEU A 31 -11.91 7.43 -0.86
N THR A 32 -12.77 7.14 0.12
CA THR A 32 -14.15 6.69 -0.12
C THR A 32 -15.18 7.82 -0.08
N GLY A 33 -14.77 9.00 0.40
CA GLY A 33 -15.63 10.18 0.53
C GLY A 33 -16.57 10.13 1.73
N ASN A 34 -16.36 9.22 2.67
CA ASN A 34 -17.21 9.00 3.83
C ASN A 34 -16.78 9.85 5.04
N ASN A 35 -15.77 10.72 4.90
CA ASN A 35 -15.13 11.49 5.98
C ASN A 35 -14.44 10.63 7.05
N GLN A 36 -14.14 9.37 6.75
CA GLN A 36 -13.32 8.48 7.56
C GLN A 36 -12.06 8.11 6.78
N PRO A 37 -10.87 8.16 7.39
CA PRO A 37 -9.65 7.90 6.65
C PRO A 37 -9.44 6.40 6.44
N GLU A 38 -9.20 6.00 5.20
CA GLU A 38 -8.59 4.73 4.86
C GLU A 38 -7.11 4.71 5.27
N ALA A 39 -6.61 3.53 5.64
CA ALA A 39 -5.20 3.30 5.89
C ALA A 39 -4.52 2.81 4.61
N VAL A 40 -3.68 3.66 4.02
CA VAL A 40 -2.80 3.29 2.90
C VAL A 40 -1.49 2.77 3.47
N LEU A 41 -1.27 1.46 3.35
CA LEU A 41 -0.04 0.79 3.75
C LEU A 41 0.81 0.51 2.52
N THR A 42 1.99 1.12 2.44
CA THR A 42 2.99 0.78 1.42
C THR A 42 4.12 0.00 2.08
N ILE A 43 4.33 -1.23 1.61
CA ILE A 43 5.44 -2.10 1.99
C ILE A 43 6.40 -2.26 0.81
N TYR A 44 7.65 -2.60 1.09
CA TYR A 44 8.66 -2.78 0.06
C TYR A 44 9.10 -4.24 0.02
N GLU A 45 8.74 -4.93 -1.06
CA GLU A 45 9.17 -6.31 -1.34
C GLU A 45 10.24 -6.24 -2.43
N ASP A 46 11.47 -6.68 -2.14
CA ASP A 46 12.60 -6.63 -3.08
C ASP A 46 12.83 -5.24 -3.74
N ARG A 47 12.61 -4.17 -2.97
CA ARG A 47 12.66 -2.75 -3.40
C ARG A 47 11.54 -2.30 -4.34
N GLN A 48 10.55 -3.14 -4.59
CA GLN A 48 9.31 -2.74 -5.27
C GLN A 48 8.25 -2.37 -4.22
N PRO A 49 7.71 -1.14 -4.24
CA PRO A 49 6.61 -0.79 -3.36
C PRO A 49 5.37 -1.60 -3.75
N ARG A 50 4.63 -2.07 -2.74
CA ARG A 50 3.32 -2.70 -2.85
C ARG A 50 2.40 -2.03 -1.85
N THR A 51 1.20 -1.71 -2.29
CA THR A 51 0.20 -1.00 -1.52
C THR A 51 -0.97 -1.91 -1.18
N LEU A 52 -1.39 -1.83 0.08
CA LEU A 52 -2.66 -2.31 0.59
C LEU A 52 -3.44 -1.09 1.09
N ILE A 53 -4.74 -1.05 0.83
CA ILE A 53 -5.61 -0.01 1.38
C ILE A 53 -6.70 -0.69 2.20
N PHE A 54 -6.80 -0.29 3.45
CA PHE A 54 -7.83 -0.76 4.37
C PHE A 54 -8.86 0.35 4.63
N ALA A 55 -10.13 -0.03 4.62
CA ALA A 55 -11.22 0.80 5.15
C ALA A 55 -11.01 1.09 6.64
N ASP A 56 -11.71 2.12 7.15
CA ASP A 56 -11.77 2.44 8.58
C ASP A 56 -12.25 1.27 9.45
N THR A 57 -13.02 0.36 8.86
CA THR A 57 -13.49 -0.89 9.47
C THR A 57 -12.42 -1.99 9.56
N GLY A 58 -11.28 -1.81 8.89
CA GLY A 58 -10.22 -2.81 8.74
C GLY A 58 -10.41 -3.77 7.55
N GLU A 59 -11.45 -3.57 6.73
CA GLU A 59 -11.65 -4.32 5.49
C GLU A 59 -10.60 -3.97 4.43
N LEU A 60 -10.10 -4.96 3.69
CA LEU A 60 -9.16 -4.74 2.60
C LEU A 60 -9.91 -4.37 1.31
N ILE A 61 -9.75 -3.13 0.85
CA ILE A 61 -10.50 -2.59 -0.31
C ILE A 61 -9.63 -2.38 -1.56
N TYR A 62 -8.30 -2.49 -1.44
CA TYR A 62 -7.37 -2.50 -2.56
C TYR A 62 -6.10 -3.28 -2.22
N SER A 63 -5.58 -4.04 -3.18
CA SER A 63 -4.35 -4.83 -3.02
C SER A 63 -3.57 -5.02 -4.32
N GLU A 64 -2.29 -4.66 -4.28
CA GLU A 64 -1.31 -4.96 -5.33
C GLU A 64 -0.76 -6.41 -5.28
N PHE A 65 -1.20 -7.23 -4.31
CA PHE A 65 -0.80 -8.64 -4.18
C PHE A 65 -1.73 -9.61 -4.92
N SER A 66 -2.76 -9.11 -5.61
CA SER A 66 -3.59 -9.91 -6.51
C SER A 66 -2.83 -10.23 -7.81
N LYS A 67 -3.30 -11.22 -8.59
CA LYS A 67 -2.54 -11.97 -9.60
C LYS A 67 -1.82 -11.17 -10.71
N ASP A 68 -2.08 -9.87 -10.87
CA ASP A 68 -1.41 -9.00 -11.84
C ASP A 68 -0.33 -8.13 -11.18
N ALA A 69 0.80 -8.77 -10.84
CA ALA A 69 1.98 -8.14 -10.22
C ALA A 69 2.63 -7.04 -11.07
N SER A 70 2.16 -6.83 -12.30
CA SER A 70 2.66 -5.86 -13.27
C SER A 70 1.93 -4.52 -13.23
N THR A 71 0.87 -4.41 -12.44
CA THR A 71 0.18 -3.15 -12.16
C THR A 71 0.66 -2.59 -10.83
N SER A 72 0.83 -1.27 -10.75
CA SER A 72 1.25 -0.65 -9.49
C SER A 72 0.63 0.71 -9.18
N LEU A 73 0.32 0.96 -7.91
CA LEU A 73 -0.10 2.28 -7.45
C LEU A 73 1.11 3.22 -7.50
N THR A 74 0.99 4.29 -8.27
CA THR A 74 2.06 5.30 -8.43
C THR A 74 1.80 6.52 -7.56
N ALA A 75 0.54 6.96 -7.48
CA ALA A 75 0.16 8.15 -6.74
C ALA A 75 -1.30 8.11 -6.32
N ILE A 76 -1.62 8.97 -5.34
CA ILE A 76 -2.98 9.34 -4.98
C ILE A 76 -3.10 10.83 -5.23
N ALA A 77 -4.14 11.24 -5.97
CA ALA A 77 -4.32 12.64 -6.36
C ALA A 77 -5.76 13.12 -6.09
N ASP A 78 -5.89 14.29 -5.49
CA ASP A 78 -7.12 15.06 -5.56
C ASP A 78 -7.15 15.78 -6.92
N LEU A 79 -8.23 15.62 -7.68
CA LEU A 79 -8.41 16.26 -8.98
C LEU A 79 -9.12 17.61 -8.88
N GLU A 80 -9.35 18.12 -7.66
CA GLU A 80 -10.05 19.37 -7.36
C GLU A 80 -11.47 19.44 -7.96
N ASP A 81 -12.11 18.27 -8.14
CA ASP A 81 -13.45 18.14 -8.72
C ASP A 81 -14.56 17.93 -7.68
N GLY A 82 -14.24 18.11 -6.40
CA GLY A 82 -15.17 17.97 -5.26
C GLY A 82 -15.61 16.53 -4.98
N LYS A 83 -14.90 15.56 -5.56
CA LYS A 83 -15.14 14.12 -5.39
C LYS A 83 -13.93 13.48 -4.69
N PRO A 84 -14.03 12.22 -4.23
CA PRO A 84 -12.91 11.56 -3.56
C PRO A 84 -11.65 11.47 -4.44
N PRO A 85 -10.45 11.45 -3.84
CA PRO A 85 -9.20 11.29 -4.57
C PRO A 85 -9.17 10.06 -5.47
N VAL A 86 -8.33 10.11 -6.50
CA VAL A 86 -8.11 9.00 -7.43
C VAL A 86 -6.80 8.29 -7.17
N LEU A 87 -6.79 6.99 -7.47
CA LEU A 87 -5.59 6.17 -7.56
C LEU A 87 -5.01 6.28 -8.97
N LEU A 88 -3.76 6.68 -9.11
CA LEU A 88 -3.02 6.59 -10.37
C LEU A 88 -2.32 5.23 -10.43
N ILE A 89 -2.82 4.35 -11.29
CA ILE A 89 -2.30 3.00 -11.52
C ILE A 89 -1.41 3.01 -12.76
N ASN A 90 -0.19 2.50 -12.62
CA ASN A 90 0.70 2.20 -13.73
C ASN A 90 0.52 0.73 -14.14
N ASP A 91 0.08 0.52 -15.37
CA ASP A 91 0.01 -0.80 -16.01
C ASP A 91 1.21 -0.99 -16.96
N PRO A 92 1.46 -2.19 -17.51
CA PRO A 92 2.60 -2.43 -18.39
C PRO A 92 2.74 -1.49 -19.61
N SER A 93 1.65 -0.88 -20.06
CA SER A 93 1.61 -0.06 -21.27
C SER A 93 0.91 1.30 -21.12
N SER A 94 0.36 1.64 -19.95
CA SER A 94 -0.42 2.86 -19.77
C SER A 94 -0.58 3.27 -18.31
N TYR A 95 -1.12 4.47 -18.09
CA TYR A 95 -1.63 4.90 -16.79
C TYR A 95 -3.17 4.90 -16.78
N ARG A 96 -3.77 4.49 -15.67
CA ARG A 96 -5.20 4.58 -15.40
C ARG A 96 -5.47 5.35 -14.12
N LEU A 97 -6.52 6.14 -14.11
CA LEU A 97 -7.08 6.73 -12.89
C LEU A 97 -8.23 5.86 -12.43
N LYS A 98 -8.21 5.43 -11.17
CA LYS A 98 -9.33 4.75 -10.54
C LYS A 98 -9.94 5.59 -9.44
N ARG A 99 -11.26 5.64 -9.35
CA ARG A 99 -11.97 6.33 -8.26
C ARG A 99 -12.82 5.34 -7.48
N TRP A 100 -13.02 5.60 -6.19
CA TRP A 100 -13.99 4.84 -5.41
C TRP A 100 -15.40 5.05 -5.96
N SER A 101 -16.09 3.94 -6.18
CA SER A 101 -17.50 3.88 -6.55
C SER A 101 -18.31 3.44 -5.34
N VAL A 102 -19.27 4.27 -4.92
CA VAL A 102 -20.20 3.91 -3.85
C VAL A 102 -21.17 2.81 -4.31
N GLU A 103 -21.55 2.81 -5.59
CA GLU A 103 -22.46 1.80 -6.14
C GLU A 103 -21.77 0.45 -6.32
N GLY A 104 -20.50 0.45 -6.76
CA GLY A 104 -19.71 -0.75 -6.96
C GLY A 104 -18.92 -1.23 -5.73
N GLU A 105 -18.92 -0.46 -4.64
CA GLU A 105 -18.10 -0.67 -3.44
C GLU A 105 -16.63 -1.00 -3.77
N GLY A 106 -16.05 -0.26 -4.72
CA GLY A 106 -14.73 -0.57 -5.26
C GLY A 106 -14.11 0.53 -6.13
N PHE A 107 -12.82 0.37 -6.44
CA PHE A 107 -12.06 1.27 -7.31
C PHE A 107 -12.21 0.89 -8.80
N GLU A 108 -12.86 1.77 -9.56
CA GLU A 108 -13.13 1.62 -11.01
C GLU A 108 -12.36 2.62 -11.88
#